data_AF-A0AA41RTA2-F1
#
_entry.id   AF-A0AA41RTA2-F1
#
_cell.length_a   1.000
_cell.length_b   1.000
_cell.length_c   1.000
_cell.angle_alpha   90.00
_cell.angle_beta   90.00
_cell.angle_gamma   90.00
#
_symmetry.space_group_name_H-M   'P 1'
#
loop_
_entity.id
_entity.type
_entity.pdbx_description
1 polymer ?
#
loop_
_entity_poly.entity_id
_entity_poly.type
_entity_poly.pdbx_seq_one_letter_code
_entity_poly.pdbx_strand_id
1 'polypeptide(L)'
;MVMKKERKVNTSGKPKHSLDVNRSDGKSGTRTAATVRRLKMYKTKPKRNAKGKILKNPLQEKDLPNTRIQPDRRWFGNTRVVDQKALEHFRDELHNKLSSNYNVILKERMLPMSLLQDHTKQAKAHLLDVEPFKDAFGPQRKRKRPKLLAADYESLIKRAGGSQDAFEEKAAAAPPSVQGNEADGLRDLVRHTMFEKGQSKRIWGELYKVIDSSDVVVQ
;
A
#
# COMPACT_ATOMS: atom_id res chain seq x y z
N MET A 1 14.23 18.15 -19.73
CA MET A 1 14.35 16.67 -19.85
C MET A 1 15.59 16.35 -20.65
N VAL A 2 16.67 15.87 -20.01
CA VAL A 2 17.82 15.37 -20.76
C VAL A 2 17.44 13.96 -21.24
N MET A 3 17.12 13.84 -22.53
CA MET A 3 16.98 12.55 -23.21
C MET A 3 18.29 11.77 -23.00
N LYS A 4 18.27 10.82 -22.06
CA LYS A 4 19.42 9.96 -21.78
C LYS A 4 19.55 9.01 -22.97
N LYS A 5 20.30 9.45 -23.98
CA LYS A 5 20.58 8.71 -25.21
C LYS A 5 21.11 7.33 -24.80
N GLU A 6 20.33 6.28 -25.06
CA GLU A 6 20.72 4.91 -24.74
C GLU A 6 22.12 4.65 -25.31
N ARG A 7 23.02 4.10 -24.47
CA ARG A 7 24.39 3.77 -24.91
C ARG A 7 24.29 2.85 -26.12
N LYS A 8 24.81 3.29 -27.28
CA LYS A 8 25.00 2.44 -28.46
C LYS A 8 25.99 1.34 -28.07
N VAL A 9 25.48 0.14 -27.82
CA VAL A 9 26.33 -1.04 -27.65
C VAL A 9 26.95 -1.34 -29.01
N ASN A 10 28.27 -1.19 -29.11
CA ASN A 10 29.04 -1.50 -30.31
C ASN A 10 29.15 -3.03 -30.46
N THR A 11 28.13 -3.64 -31.05
CA THR A 11 28.22 -5.01 -31.53
C THR A 11 28.87 -4.97 -32.92
N SER A 12 30.17 -5.25 -32.97
CA SER A 12 30.99 -5.25 -34.19
C SER A 12 30.56 -6.37 -35.15
N GLY A 13 30.27 -6.02 -36.40
CA GLY A 13 30.07 -6.98 -37.49
C GLY A 13 29.07 -6.49 -38.56
N LYS A 14 29.28 -6.88 -39.82
CA LYS A 14 28.33 -6.62 -40.91
C LYS A 14 27.01 -7.37 -40.62
N PRO A 15 25.83 -6.74 -40.80
CA PRO A 15 24.55 -7.38 -40.51
C PRO A 15 24.30 -8.55 -41.46
N LYS A 16 23.93 -9.73 -40.91
CA LYS A 16 23.76 -10.96 -41.71
C LYS A 16 22.32 -11.19 -42.20
N HIS A 17 21.32 -10.68 -41.48
CA HIS A 17 19.89 -10.87 -41.81
C HIS A 17 19.00 -9.73 -41.29
N SER A 18 17.69 -9.77 -41.61
CA SER A 18 16.70 -8.72 -41.30
C SER A 18 16.38 -8.54 -39.80
N LEU A 19 16.74 -9.50 -38.95
CA LEU A 19 16.57 -9.46 -37.49
C LEU A 19 17.91 -9.30 -36.76
N ASP A 20 18.94 -8.84 -37.46
CA ASP A 20 20.23 -8.54 -36.86
C ASP A 20 20.17 -7.20 -36.11
N VAL A 21 20.77 -7.14 -34.93
CA VAL A 21 20.81 -5.94 -34.08
C VAL A 21 21.83 -4.93 -34.63
N ASN A 22 22.77 -5.38 -35.47
CA ASN A 22 23.87 -4.58 -36.02
C ASN A 22 23.50 -3.85 -37.33
N ARG A 23 22.25 -3.94 -37.78
CA ARG A 23 21.80 -3.25 -38.99
C ARG A 23 21.73 -1.74 -38.71
N SER A 24 22.15 -0.93 -39.68
CA SER A 24 22.02 0.53 -39.60
C SER A 24 20.55 0.92 -39.42
N ASP A 25 20.23 1.58 -38.31
CA ASP A 25 18.92 2.18 -38.08
C ASP A 25 18.64 3.22 -39.18
N GLY A 26 17.48 3.16 -39.84
CA GLY A 26 16.99 4.26 -40.67
C GLY A 26 16.88 4.06 -42.18
N LYS A 27 16.93 2.83 -42.72
CA LYS A 27 16.39 2.58 -44.08
C LYS A 27 14.89 2.24 -44.01
N SER A 28 14.09 2.91 -44.85
CA SER A 28 12.65 2.70 -44.98
C SER A 28 12.31 1.20 -45.04
N GLY A 29 11.35 0.76 -44.21
CA GLY A 29 10.90 -0.64 -44.14
C GLY A 29 11.69 -1.56 -43.19
N THR A 30 12.67 -1.07 -42.43
CA THR A 30 13.45 -1.91 -41.50
C THR A 30 13.22 -1.56 -40.03
N ARG A 31 13.18 -2.58 -39.17
CA ARG A 31 13.02 -2.41 -37.72
C ARG A 31 14.29 -1.81 -37.12
N THR A 32 14.14 -0.90 -36.16
CA THR A 32 15.26 -0.36 -35.38
C THR A 32 15.90 -1.44 -34.51
N ALA A 33 17.19 -1.28 -34.19
CA ALA A 33 17.94 -2.20 -33.34
C ALA A 33 17.27 -2.41 -31.98
N ALA A 34 16.70 -1.35 -31.38
CA ALA A 34 15.92 -1.42 -30.14
C ALA A 34 14.67 -2.30 -30.29
N THR A 35 13.92 -2.12 -31.39
CA THR A 35 12.74 -2.95 -31.70
C THR A 35 13.14 -4.41 -31.89
N VAL A 36 14.25 -4.67 -32.59
CA VAL A 36 14.77 -6.03 -32.77
C VAL A 36 15.15 -6.69 -31.44
N ARG A 37 15.81 -5.97 -30.52
CA ARG A 37 16.13 -6.50 -29.17
C ARG A 37 14.87 -6.80 -28.36
N ARG A 38 13.88 -5.88 -28.36
CA ARG A 38 12.58 -6.10 -27.70
C ARG A 38 11.87 -7.33 -28.24
N LEU A 39 11.84 -7.51 -29.57
CA LEU A 39 11.21 -8.68 -30.17
C LEU A 39 11.96 -9.99 -29.89
N LYS A 40 13.30 -9.93 -29.77
CA LYS A 40 14.10 -11.08 -29.35
C LYS A 40 13.81 -11.49 -27.89
N MET A 41 13.42 -10.54 -27.03
CA MET A 41 13.04 -10.82 -25.64
C MET A 41 11.94 -11.89 -25.55
N TYR A 42 10.86 -11.75 -26.33
CA TYR A 42 9.74 -12.71 -26.35
C TYR A 42 10.12 -14.12 -26.82
N LYS A 43 11.30 -14.28 -27.45
CA LYS A 43 11.81 -15.56 -27.97
C LYS A 43 12.95 -16.13 -27.13
N THR A 44 13.22 -15.58 -25.95
CA THR A 44 14.33 -16.04 -25.10
C THR A 44 14.06 -17.46 -24.57
N LYS A 45 15.04 -18.36 -24.75
CA LYS A 45 15.02 -19.74 -24.28
C LYS A 45 16.41 -20.14 -23.77
N PRO A 46 16.51 -21.10 -22.83
CA PRO A 46 17.80 -21.63 -22.39
C PRO A 46 18.56 -22.25 -23.58
N LYS A 47 19.82 -21.84 -23.77
CA LYS A 47 20.70 -22.47 -24.77
C LYS A 47 21.29 -23.75 -24.20
N ARG A 48 21.27 -24.84 -24.97
CA ARG A 48 21.77 -26.15 -24.53
C ARG A 48 22.87 -26.67 -25.47
N ASN A 49 23.73 -27.53 -24.95
CA ASN A 49 24.65 -28.32 -25.78
C ASN A 49 23.95 -29.56 -26.36
N ALA A 50 24.61 -30.29 -27.25
CA ALA A 50 24.09 -31.54 -27.83
C ALA A 50 23.75 -32.61 -26.77
N LYS A 51 24.43 -32.59 -25.62
CA LYS A 51 24.18 -33.47 -24.46
C LYS A 51 23.01 -32.98 -23.57
N GLY A 52 22.29 -31.93 -23.96
CA GLY A 52 21.14 -31.39 -23.21
C GLY A 52 21.47 -30.53 -21.99
N LYS A 53 22.75 -30.25 -21.70
CA LYS A 53 23.17 -29.36 -20.60
C LYS A 53 22.96 -27.88 -20.97
N ILE A 54 22.40 -27.10 -20.05
CA ILE A 54 22.17 -25.66 -20.22
C ILE A 54 23.52 -24.93 -20.19
N LEU A 55 23.81 -24.17 -21.24
CA LEU A 55 24.98 -23.32 -21.36
C LEU A 55 24.72 -21.90 -20.85
N LYS A 56 23.54 -21.34 -21.20
CA LYS A 56 23.16 -19.98 -20.81
C LYS A 56 21.65 -19.87 -20.71
N ASN A 57 21.19 -19.22 -19.64
CA ASN A 57 19.79 -18.88 -19.45
C ASN A 57 19.69 -17.44 -18.93
N PRO A 58 19.00 -16.51 -19.61
CA PRO A 58 18.86 -15.14 -19.13
C PRO A 58 18.13 -15.11 -17.78
N LEU A 59 18.61 -14.27 -16.85
CA LEU A 59 18.02 -14.02 -15.52
C LEU A 59 17.92 -15.26 -14.60
N GLN A 60 18.55 -16.38 -14.97
CA GLN A 60 18.59 -17.62 -14.19
C GLN A 60 20.04 -18.14 -14.12
N GLU A 61 20.96 -17.23 -13.83
CA GLU A 61 22.36 -17.55 -13.56
C GLU A 61 22.45 -18.21 -12.18
N LYS A 62 23.26 -19.26 -12.08
CA LYS A 62 23.43 -20.03 -10.83
C LYS A 62 24.60 -19.52 -9.97
N ASP A 63 25.43 -18.67 -10.56
CA ASP A 63 26.62 -18.17 -9.90
C ASP A 63 26.22 -17.16 -8.82
N LEU A 64 26.72 -17.38 -7.60
CA LEU A 64 26.43 -16.48 -6.50
C LEU A 64 27.30 -15.23 -6.65
N PRO A 65 26.70 -14.02 -6.73
CA PRO A 65 27.47 -12.80 -6.76
C PRO A 65 28.13 -12.56 -5.40
N ASN A 66 29.23 -11.81 -5.38
CA ASN A 66 29.79 -11.30 -4.14
C ASN A 66 28.83 -10.25 -3.55
N THR A 67 28.29 -10.52 -2.36
CA THR A 67 27.30 -9.69 -1.66
C THR A 67 27.92 -8.66 -0.71
N ARG A 68 29.26 -8.55 -0.66
CA ARG A 68 29.94 -7.60 0.21
C ARG A 68 29.67 -6.16 -0.21
N ILE A 69 29.20 -5.38 0.75
CA ILE A 69 29.03 -3.94 0.62
C ILE A 69 30.35 -3.27 0.98
N GLN A 70 30.84 -2.38 0.13
CA GLN A 70 32.05 -1.59 0.41
C GLN A 70 31.77 -0.55 1.51
N PRO A 71 32.69 -0.37 2.47
CA PRO A 71 32.56 0.71 3.44
C PRO A 71 32.73 2.06 2.73
N ASP A 72 31.79 2.99 2.90
CA ASP A 72 31.87 4.34 2.36
C ASP A 72 31.18 5.33 3.31
N ARG A 73 31.84 6.46 3.58
CA ARG A 73 31.34 7.50 4.49
C ARG A 73 30.04 8.13 4.02
N ARG A 74 29.78 8.10 2.70
CA ARG A 74 28.57 8.68 2.08
C ARG A 74 27.27 8.03 2.56
N TRP A 75 27.34 6.81 3.08
CA TRP A 75 26.19 6.07 3.60
C TRP A 75 25.55 6.75 4.80
N PHE A 76 26.37 7.50 5.55
CA PHE A 76 25.97 8.18 6.78
C PHE A 76 25.69 9.67 6.54
N GLY A 77 25.76 10.15 5.29
CA GLY A 77 25.39 11.52 4.93
C GLY A 77 23.89 11.64 4.70
N ASN A 78 23.34 12.82 4.96
CA ASN A 78 21.93 13.12 4.71
C ASN A 78 21.64 13.02 3.19
N THR A 79 20.72 12.15 2.79
CA THR A 79 20.41 11.89 1.37
C THR A 79 19.24 12.71 0.83
N ARG A 80 18.30 13.12 1.69
CA ARG A 80 17.18 14.01 1.36
C ARG A 80 17.02 15.02 2.50
N VAL A 81 17.18 16.30 2.18
CA VAL A 81 17.05 17.41 3.13
C VAL A 81 16.05 18.40 2.55
N VAL A 82 15.19 18.96 3.40
CA VAL A 82 14.20 19.97 3.03
C VAL A 82 14.34 21.14 4.00
N ASP A 83 14.27 22.36 3.48
CA ASP A 83 14.27 23.57 4.30
C ASP A 83 12.90 23.81 4.94
N GLN A 84 12.86 24.35 6.16
CA GLN A 84 11.62 24.51 6.92
C GLN A 84 10.63 25.44 6.22
N LYS A 85 11.11 26.56 5.65
CA LYS A 85 10.25 27.52 4.91
C LYS A 85 9.66 26.90 3.65
N ALA A 86 10.48 26.12 2.93
CA ALA A 86 10.02 25.40 1.75
C ALA A 86 8.99 24.31 2.12
N LEU A 87 9.16 23.67 3.29
CA LEU A 87 8.21 22.68 3.79
C LEU A 87 6.87 23.30 4.18
N GLU A 88 6.88 24.45 4.84
CA GLU A 88 5.66 25.20 5.18
C GLU A 88 4.90 25.64 3.93
N HIS A 89 5.59 26.27 2.97
CA HIS A 89 5.02 26.62 1.67
C HIS A 89 4.40 25.41 0.95
N PHE A 90 5.11 24.27 0.97
CA PHE A 90 4.62 23.03 0.38
C PHE A 90 3.35 22.51 1.06
N ARG A 91 3.25 22.61 2.40
CA ARG A 91 2.04 22.22 3.15
C ARG A 91 0.84 23.07 2.75
N ASP A 92 1.03 24.39 2.67
CA ASP A 92 -0.03 25.33 2.31
C ASP A 92 -0.52 25.11 0.87
N GLU A 93 0.41 24.97 -0.08
CA GLU A 93 0.07 24.72 -1.48
C GLU A 93 -0.66 23.39 -1.66
N LEU A 94 -0.19 22.32 -1.01
CA LEU A 94 -0.87 21.02 -1.10
C LEU A 94 -2.24 21.03 -0.46
N HIS A 95 -2.40 21.64 0.72
CA HIS A 95 -3.70 21.73 1.38
C HIS A 95 -4.72 22.47 0.51
N ASN A 96 -4.29 23.56 -0.14
CA ASN A 96 -5.13 24.33 -1.05
C ASN A 96 -5.46 23.59 -2.34
N LYS A 97 -4.57 22.73 -2.84
CA LYS A 97 -4.76 22.03 -4.13
C LYS A 97 -5.43 20.66 -3.99
N LEU A 98 -5.22 19.94 -2.88
CA LEU A 98 -5.80 18.61 -2.62
C LEU A 98 -7.33 18.65 -2.45
N SER A 99 -7.89 19.77 -2.01
CA SER A 99 -9.35 19.95 -1.91
C SER A 99 -10.04 19.98 -3.27
N SER A 100 -9.29 20.22 -4.36
CA SER A 100 -9.84 20.30 -5.71
C SER A 100 -9.68 18.98 -6.46
N ASN A 101 -10.80 18.36 -6.84
CA ASN A 101 -10.84 17.12 -7.63
C ASN A 101 -10.28 17.26 -9.06
N TYR A 102 -10.01 18.49 -9.52
CA TYR A 102 -9.49 18.75 -10.87
C TYR A 102 -7.95 18.80 -10.92
N ASN A 103 -7.28 18.92 -9.77
CA ASN A 103 -5.82 18.96 -9.71
C ASN A 103 -5.27 17.55 -9.44
N VAL A 104 -4.30 17.11 -10.24
CA VAL A 104 -3.69 15.77 -10.10
C VAL A 104 -2.19 15.88 -9.88
N ILE A 105 -1.67 15.11 -8.91
CA ILE A 105 -0.24 15.02 -8.62
C ILE A 105 0.40 14.00 -9.58
N LEU A 106 1.33 14.44 -10.43
CA LEU A 106 1.97 13.55 -11.41
C LEU A 106 3.21 12.82 -10.87
N LYS A 107 3.89 13.36 -9.85
CA LYS A 107 5.18 12.85 -9.35
C LYS A 107 5.21 12.71 -7.83
N GLU A 108 4.29 11.90 -7.30
CA GLU A 108 4.15 11.71 -5.86
C GLU A 108 5.41 11.14 -5.19
N ARG A 109 6.12 10.20 -5.83
CA ARG A 109 7.31 9.52 -5.25
C ARG A 109 8.46 10.46 -4.86
N MET A 110 8.53 11.66 -5.45
CA MET A 110 9.59 12.63 -5.15
C MET A 110 9.20 13.59 -4.02
N LEU A 111 7.94 13.63 -3.62
CA LEU A 111 7.41 14.54 -2.62
C LEU A 111 7.42 13.89 -1.23
N PRO A 112 7.79 14.64 -0.17
CA PRO A 112 7.80 14.13 1.20
C PRO A 112 6.38 14.15 1.81
N MET A 113 5.45 13.37 1.24
CA MET A 113 4.05 13.34 1.69
C MET A 113 3.87 12.92 3.16
N SER A 114 4.80 12.13 3.71
CA SER A 114 4.78 11.75 5.13
C SER A 114 4.96 12.93 6.09
N LEU A 115 5.58 14.03 5.65
CA LEU A 115 5.76 15.24 6.47
C LEU A 115 4.52 16.15 6.47
N LEU A 116 3.49 15.82 5.69
CA LEU A 116 2.25 16.60 5.61
C LEU A 116 1.30 16.29 6.78
N GLN A 117 1.32 15.05 7.27
CA GLN A 117 0.47 14.63 8.38
C GLN A 117 1.16 14.96 9.70
N ASP A 118 0.78 16.08 10.31
CA ASP A 118 1.04 16.26 11.73
C ASP A 118 0.27 15.16 12.46
N HIS A 119 0.99 14.38 13.27
CA HIS A 119 0.37 13.39 14.14
C HIS A 119 -0.69 14.11 14.95
N THR A 120 -1.96 13.83 14.66
CA THR A 120 -3.05 14.37 15.43
C THR A 120 -2.82 13.93 16.87
N LYS A 121 -2.79 14.92 17.77
CA LYS A 121 -2.58 14.71 19.21
C LYS A 121 -3.40 13.51 19.63
N GLN A 122 -2.77 12.48 20.22
CA GLN A 122 -3.48 11.27 20.61
C GLN A 122 -4.71 11.66 21.42
N ALA A 123 -5.89 11.41 20.87
CA ALA A 123 -7.14 11.91 21.44
C ALA A 123 -7.42 11.33 22.83
N LYS A 124 -6.74 10.24 23.20
CA LYS A 124 -6.80 9.59 24.50
C LYS A 124 -5.38 9.27 24.96
N ALA A 125 -5.07 9.57 26.22
CA ALA A 125 -3.81 9.20 26.83
C ALA A 125 -3.61 7.67 26.78
N HIS A 126 -2.37 7.22 26.61
CA HIS A 126 -2.02 5.80 26.58
C HIS A 126 -2.18 5.19 27.98
N LEU A 127 -3.38 4.69 28.28
CA LEU A 127 -3.76 4.18 29.60
C LEU A 127 -2.90 2.99 30.05
N LEU A 128 -2.36 2.21 29.11
CA LEU A 128 -1.56 1.02 29.39
C LEU A 128 -0.17 1.33 29.96
N ASP A 129 0.38 2.52 29.72
CA ASP A 129 1.64 2.95 30.34
C ASP A 129 1.44 3.27 31.83
N VAL A 130 0.23 3.69 32.19
CA VAL A 130 -0.12 4.09 33.56
C VAL A 130 -0.67 2.91 34.35
N GLU A 131 -1.55 2.11 33.74
CA GLU A 131 -2.19 0.95 34.36
C GLU A 131 -2.15 -0.27 33.42
N PRO A 132 -1.07 -1.08 33.46
CA PRO A 132 -1.01 -2.31 32.68
C PRO A 132 -2.05 -3.32 33.19
N PHE A 133 -2.51 -4.22 32.32
CA PHE A 133 -3.59 -5.18 32.63
C PHE A 133 -3.34 -6.00 33.90
N LYS A 134 -2.09 -6.40 34.12
CA LYS A 134 -1.64 -7.17 35.28
C LYS A 134 -1.87 -6.44 36.62
N ASP A 135 -1.74 -5.12 36.60
CA ASP A 135 -1.91 -4.28 37.79
C ASP A 135 -3.37 -3.84 37.98
N ALA A 136 -4.17 -3.83 36.91
CA ALA A 136 -5.58 -3.43 36.93
C ALA A 136 -6.54 -4.57 37.36
N PHE A 137 -6.31 -5.81 36.89
CA PHE A 137 -7.14 -6.98 37.17
C PHE A 137 -6.30 -8.25 37.40
N GLY A 138 -6.82 -9.18 38.21
CA GLY A 138 -6.18 -10.48 38.49
C GLY A 138 -5.47 -10.55 39.84
N PRO A 139 -4.74 -11.66 40.10
CA PRO A 139 -4.15 -11.94 41.42
C PRO A 139 -3.09 -10.92 41.85
N GLN A 140 -2.38 -10.33 40.89
CA GLN A 140 -1.33 -9.33 41.12
C GLN A 140 -1.86 -7.88 41.04
N ARG A 141 -3.18 -7.69 41.13
CA ARG A 141 -3.82 -6.37 41.05
C ARG A 141 -3.34 -5.43 42.15
N LYS A 142 -2.83 -4.27 41.73
CA LYS A 142 -2.46 -3.16 42.62
C LYS A 142 -3.57 -2.11 42.75
N ARG A 143 -4.50 -2.03 41.79
CA ARG A 143 -5.62 -1.07 41.82
C ARG A 143 -6.58 -1.35 42.98
N LYS A 144 -6.72 -0.39 43.91
CA LYS A 144 -7.63 -0.49 45.07
C LYS A 144 -8.91 0.33 44.94
N ARG A 145 -8.89 1.46 44.23
CA ARG A 145 -10.05 2.36 44.06
C ARG A 145 -10.28 2.68 42.58
N PRO A 146 -11.53 2.84 42.13
CA PRO A 146 -11.84 3.30 40.79
C PRO A 146 -11.59 4.80 40.64
N LYS A 147 -11.18 5.22 39.43
CA LYS A 147 -11.18 6.62 39.02
C LYS A 147 -12.59 6.95 38.53
N LEU A 148 -13.39 7.57 39.39
CA LEU A 148 -14.74 8.01 39.05
C LEU A 148 -14.67 9.36 38.34
N LEU A 149 -15.55 9.55 37.36
CA LEU A 149 -15.70 10.80 36.62
C LEU A 149 -16.79 11.72 37.24
N ALA A 150 -17.24 11.40 38.45
CA ALA A 150 -18.26 12.14 39.21
C ALA A 150 -17.60 12.63 40.52
N ALA A 151 -17.83 13.89 40.88
CA ALA A 151 -17.29 14.49 42.10
C ALA A 151 -18.16 14.18 43.32
N ASP A 152 -19.49 14.26 43.15
CA ASP A 152 -20.48 14.12 44.23
C ASP A 152 -21.49 13.00 43.96
N TYR A 153 -22.15 12.53 45.02
CA TYR A 153 -23.16 11.48 44.92
C TYR A 153 -24.35 11.88 44.03
N GLU A 154 -24.78 13.13 44.11
CA GLU A 154 -25.85 13.66 43.24
C GLU A 154 -25.45 13.64 41.76
N SER A 155 -24.20 14.01 41.45
CA SER A 155 -23.67 13.97 40.08
C SER A 155 -23.57 12.54 39.53
N LEU A 156 -23.29 11.56 40.40
CA LEU A 156 -23.26 10.15 40.04
C LEU A 156 -24.67 9.64 39.70
N ILE A 157 -25.69 10.00 40.51
CA ILE A 157 -27.09 9.62 40.26
C ILE A 157 -27.59 10.21 38.93
N LYS A 158 -27.34 11.50 38.67
CA LYS A 158 -27.73 12.13 37.40
C LYS A 158 -27.14 11.42 36.19
N ARG A 159 -25.87 11.01 36.28
CA ARG A 159 -25.21 10.26 35.21
C ARG A 159 -25.76 8.84 35.06
N ALA A 160 -26.09 8.18 36.16
CA ALA A 160 -26.73 6.87 36.13
C ALA A 160 -28.11 6.95 35.47
N GLY A 161 -28.92 7.97 35.81
CA GLY A 161 -30.20 8.25 35.16
C GLY A 161 -30.05 8.47 33.66
N GLY A 162 -29.20 9.41 33.22
CA GLY A 162 -28.99 9.64 31.80
C GLY A 162 -28.40 8.44 31.04
N SER A 163 -27.60 7.59 31.70
CA SER A 163 -27.12 6.33 31.12
C SER A 163 -28.23 5.28 31.01
N GLN A 164 -29.18 5.27 31.94
CA GLN A 164 -30.35 4.40 31.90
C GLN A 164 -31.30 4.86 30.79
N ASP A 165 -31.57 6.16 30.70
CA ASP A 165 -32.39 6.75 29.63
C ASP A 165 -31.80 6.44 28.25
N ALA A 166 -30.48 6.64 28.08
CA ALA A 166 -29.79 6.30 26.82
C ALA A 166 -29.78 4.80 26.53
N PHE A 167 -29.78 3.95 27.56
CA PHE A 167 -29.88 2.51 27.40
C PHE A 167 -31.29 2.11 26.97
N GLU A 168 -32.33 2.69 27.58
CA GLU A 168 -33.73 2.46 27.25
C GLU A 168 -34.06 2.97 25.83
N GLU A 169 -33.58 4.15 25.45
CA GLU A 169 -33.69 4.66 24.08
C GLU A 169 -33.01 3.72 23.07
N LYS A 170 -31.81 3.24 23.38
CA LYS A 170 -31.10 2.28 22.53
C LYS A 170 -31.79 0.93 22.47
N ALA A 171 -32.37 0.46 23.58
CA ALA A 171 -33.11 -0.79 23.64
C ALA A 171 -34.44 -0.70 22.89
N ALA A 172 -35.12 0.44 22.96
CA ALA A 172 -36.35 0.72 22.21
C ALA A 172 -36.08 0.91 20.71
N ALA A 173 -34.93 1.50 20.35
CA ALA A 173 -34.51 1.66 18.94
C ALA A 173 -33.85 0.41 18.35
N ALA A 174 -33.52 -0.59 19.17
CA ALA A 174 -32.93 -1.83 18.69
C ALA A 174 -33.99 -2.64 17.92
N PRO A 175 -33.69 -3.11 16.70
CA PRO A 175 -34.63 -3.96 15.97
C PRO A 175 -34.87 -5.27 16.74
N PRO A 176 -36.10 -5.82 16.71
CA PRO A 176 -36.48 -7.03 17.45
C PRO A 176 -35.64 -8.27 17.09
N SER A 177 -34.95 -8.27 15.95
CA SER A 177 -34.06 -9.35 15.51
C SER A 177 -32.79 -9.52 16.36
N VAL A 178 -32.38 -8.50 17.13
CA VAL A 178 -31.16 -8.55 17.94
C VAL A 178 -31.41 -9.17 19.33
N GLN A 179 -32.67 -9.18 19.78
CA GLN A 179 -33.04 -9.64 21.12
C GLN A 179 -33.62 -11.06 21.19
N GLY A 180 -33.82 -11.75 20.07
CA GLY A 180 -34.13 -13.18 20.15
C GLY A 180 -34.68 -13.80 18.88
N ASN A 181 -33.79 -14.24 17.99
CA ASN A 181 -34.12 -15.36 17.09
C ASN A 181 -34.18 -16.72 17.85
N GLU A 182 -33.92 -16.73 19.17
CA GLU A 182 -33.97 -17.93 20.01
C GLU A 182 -35.25 -18.07 20.83
N ALA A 183 -36.09 -17.02 20.96
CA ALA A 183 -37.32 -17.08 21.75
C ALA A 183 -38.44 -17.88 21.05
N ASP A 184 -38.58 -17.74 19.73
CA ASP A 184 -39.62 -18.41 18.93
C ASP A 184 -39.10 -19.59 18.08
N GLY A 185 -37.80 -19.92 18.19
CA GLY A 185 -37.18 -21.01 17.41
C GLY A 185 -37.18 -20.82 15.88
N LEU A 186 -37.65 -19.67 15.39
CA LEU A 186 -37.73 -19.33 13.98
C LEU A 186 -36.38 -18.80 13.50
N ARG A 187 -35.75 -19.51 12.57
CA ARG A 187 -34.52 -19.07 11.92
C ARG A 187 -34.84 -18.36 10.60
N ASP A 188 -34.20 -17.22 10.39
CA ASP A 188 -34.19 -16.59 9.07
C ASP A 188 -33.64 -17.56 8.02
N LEU A 189 -34.27 -17.54 6.84
CA LEU A 189 -33.84 -18.37 5.73
C LEU A 189 -32.43 -17.95 5.28
N VAL A 190 -31.59 -18.94 4.96
CA VAL A 190 -30.23 -18.70 4.46
C VAL A 190 -30.30 -17.82 3.21
N ARG A 191 -29.56 -16.71 3.23
CA ARG A 191 -29.44 -15.80 2.09
C ARG A 191 -28.95 -16.58 0.87
N HIS A 192 -29.64 -16.39 -0.26
CA HIS A 192 -29.30 -17.10 -1.49
C HIS A 192 -27.89 -16.70 -1.99
N THR A 193 -27.11 -17.68 -2.45
CA THR A 193 -25.71 -17.50 -2.91
C THR A 193 -25.55 -16.53 -4.08
N MET A 194 -26.62 -16.30 -4.85
CA MET A 194 -26.66 -15.26 -5.90
C MET A 194 -26.25 -13.88 -5.39
N PHE A 195 -26.56 -13.56 -4.14
CA PHE A 195 -26.26 -12.26 -3.55
C PHE A 195 -24.79 -12.08 -3.14
N GLU A 196 -23.99 -13.14 -3.16
CA GLU A 196 -22.53 -13.09 -2.93
C GLU A 196 -21.74 -12.91 -4.23
N LYS A 197 -22.42 -13.02 -5.39
CA LYS A 197 -21.79 -12.78 -6.69
C LYS A 197 -21.25 -11.35 -6.75
N GLY A 198 -20.04 -11.20 -7.29
CA GLY A 198 -19.29 -9.94 -7.28
C GLY A 198 -18.30 -9.81 -6.11
N GLN A 199 -18.45 -10.58 -5.03
CA GLN A 199 -17.55 -10.55 -3.87
C GLN A 199 -16.48 -11.66 -3.87
N SER A 200 -16.37 -12.39 -4.98
CA SER A 200 -15.41 -13.50 -5.09
C SER A 200 -13.96 -12.99 -5.08
N LYS A 201 -13.07 -13.70 -4.37
CA LYS A 201 -11.62 -13.45 -4.37
C LYS A 201 -11.01 -13.41 -5.78
N ARG A 202 -11.57 -14.18 -6.72
CA ARG A 202 -11.15 -14.16 -8.12
C ARG A 202 -11.41 -12.80 -8.77
N ILE A 203 -12.60 -12.23 -8.55
CA ILE A 203 -13.01 -10.93 -9.11
C ILE A 203 -12.18 -9.81 -8.49
N TRP A 204 -11.99 -9.84 -7.17
CA TRP A 204 -11.15 -8.86 -6.47
C TRP A 204 -9.68 -8.95 -6.90
N GLY A 205 -9.15 -10.16 -7.12
CA GLY A 205 -7.80 -10.33 -7.66
C GLY A 205 -7.64 -9.73 -9.06
N GLU A 206 -8.63 -9.91 -9.93
CA GLU A 206 -8.66 -9.28 -11.26
C GLU A 206 -8.79 -7.76 -11.16
N LEU A 207 -9.64 -7.24 -10.26
CA LEU A 207 -9.80 -5.81 -10.00
C LEU A 207 -8.48 -5.17 -9.58
N TYR A 208 -7.79 -5.71 -8.59
CA TYR A 208 -6.51 -5.16 -8.13
C TYR A 208 -5.41 -5.24 -9.18
N LYS A 209 -5.43 -6.29 -10.02
CA LYS A 209 -4.52 -6.36 -11.17
C LYS A 209 -4.77 -5.22 -12.16
N VAL A 210 -6.03 -4.90 -12.46
CA VAL A 210 -6.37 -3.80 -13.36
C VAL A 210 -5.93 -2.46 -12.75
N ILE A 211 -6.27 -2.22 -11.48
CA ILE A 211 -5.91 -1.00 -10.75
C ILE A 211 -4.39 -0.76 -10.74
N ASP A 212 -3.58 -1.80 -10.49
CA ASP A 212 -2.11 -1.69 -10.47
C ASP A 212 -1.49 -1.49 -11.86
N SER A 213 -2.17 -1.98 -12.92
CA SER A 213 -1.71 -1.82 -14.31
C SER A 213 -2.20 -0.55 -15.01
N SER A 214 -3.20 0.14 -14.44
CA SER A 214 -3.83 1.31 -15.04
C SER A 214 -3.24 2.62 -14.53
N ASP A 215 -2.89 3.52 -15.44
CA ASP A 215 -2.50 4.89 -15.07
C ASP A 215 -3.71 5.77 -14.69
N VAL A 216 -4.88 5.48 -15.27
CA VAL A 216 -6.14 6.20 -15.03
C VAL A 216 -7.27 5.19 -14.87
N VAL A 217 -8.05 5.35 -13.80
CA VAL A 217 -9.28 4.58 -13.56
C VAL A 217 -10.48 5.48 -13.82
N VAL A 218 -11.40 5.00 -14.65
CA VAL A 218 -12.71 5.64 -14.88
C VAL A 218 -13.74 4.84 -14.09
N GLN A 219 -14.53 5.54 -13.29
CA GLN A 219 -15.60 4.97 -12.47
C GLN A 219 -16.93 5.59 -12.85
#